data_AF-A0A1R1K308-F1
#
_entry.id   AF-A0A1R1K308-F1
#
_cell.length_a   1.000
_cell.length_b   1.000
_cell.length_c   1.000
_cell.angle_alpha   90.00
_cell.angle_beta   90.00
_cell.angle_gamma   90.00
#
_symmetry.space_group_name_H-M   'P 1'
#
loop_
_entity.id
_entity.type
_entity.pdbx_description
1 polymer ?
#
loop_
_entity_poly.entity_id
_entity_poly.type
_entity_poly.pdbx_seq_one_letter_code
_entity_poly.pdbx_strand_id
1 'polypeptide(L)'
;MEPLSFDWKTPLPELLDGLRQAYAARYPALAAARLDALRAALRDDRADDFLPLLGQELEALGLALIEQDEDDDAIHLLIVPRADTGDALAHIGARGQQGTRHRQDGAPQGAPATLPRPASGPLAQPGDYLDMTQCVPLAPGWACMANRDTAAPQLVDLHDWPALREVGGKFQPHRGLLASAIAANGVHAWIEQGPDGIASTPYAHLLRAPRVQAAPSNRPGLALPPRAAQAQRRTPEFSLGFAGDDLLLVDRGMVFVYPGFAAQDEASAVEPALLYTAPPQRRPVSDRSAVIQTPDGRACVLCRGQLLLWRDGQLHPLALRYPEATSGDLSHPVACGNGAIAWLEDDALCHADLDVLAVSRHVPQQMPAAGMILQPLPQGWLLLGHWHAPHRSLDLGQLWHPDSGQVLRIRHGALDLDSGIQRAWILPDGEVVVGGHLRHVRVGRFDALLGRLPAA
;
A
#
# COMPACT_ATOMS: atom_id res chain seq x y z
N MET A 1 -9.10 -21.91 -39.64
CA MET A 1 -9.29 -20.46 -39.53
C MET A 1 -8.00 -19.89 -39.04
N GLU A 2 -7.62 -18.72 -39.55
CA GLU A 2 -6.43 -18.01 -39.08
C GLU A 2 -6.80 -17.16 -37.88
N PRO A 3 -5.91 -17.08 -36.87
CA PRO A 3 -6.07 -16.13 -35.76
C PRO A 3 -5.92 -14.69 -36.27
N LEU A 4 -6.52 -13.75 -35.56
CA LEU A 4 -6.24 -12.32 -35.72
C LEU A 4 -5.16 -11.91 -34.72
N SER A 5 -4.14 -11.20 -35.20
CA SER A 5 -3.07 -10.66 -34.37
C SER A 5 -3.38 -9.23 -33.95
N PHE A 6 -3.17 -8.92 -32.67
CA PHE A 6 -3.32 -7.60 -32.08
C PHE A 6 -2.08 -7.25 -31.23
N ASP A 7 -1.72 -5.98 -31.14
CA ASP A 7 -0.73 -5.52 -30.16
C ASP A 7 -1.29 -5.71 -28.75
N TRP A 8 -0.47 -6.11 -27.78
CA TRP A 8 -0.92 -6.37 -26.40
C TRP A 8 -1.52 -5.14 -25.68
N LYS A 9 -1.24 -3.92 -26.18
CA LYS A 9 -1.82 -2.66 -25.67
C LYS A 9 -3.13 -2.29 -26.36
N THR A 10 -3.59 -3.07 -27.34
CA THR A 10 -4.82 -2.78 -28.08
C THR A 10 -6.01 -2.78 -27.11
N PRO A 11 -6.73 -1.66 -26.96
CA PRO A 11 -7.86 -1.61 -26.03
C PRO A 11 -9.05 -2.40 -26.58
N LEU A 12 -9.92 -2.90 -25.69
CA LEU A 12 -11.07 -3.73 -26.08
C LEU A 12 -11.91 -3.16 -27.23
N PRO A 13 -12.21 -1.84 -27.32
CA PRO A 13 -12.99 -1.30 -28.44
C PRO A 13 -12.41 -1.63 -29.81
N GLU A 14 -11.10 -1.45 -29.98
CA GLU A 14 -10.41 -1.67 -31.25
C GLU A 14 -10.30 -3.16 -31.55
N LEU A 15 -10.00 -3.96 -30.54
CA LEU A 15 -9.94 -5.41 -30.65
C LEU A 15 -11.31 -6.02 -31.04
N LEU A 16 -12.38 -5.58 -30.39
CA LEU A 16 -13.74 -6.04 -30.70
C LEU A 16 -14.19 -5.60 -32.10
N ASP A 17 -13.78 -4.41 -32.55
CA ASP A 17 -14.03 -3.95 -33.92
C ASP A 17 -13.30 -4.84 -34.95
N GLY A 18 -12.04 -5.19 -34.69
CA GLY A 18 -11.28 -6.14 -35.53
C GLY A 18 -11.92 -7.53 -35.59
N LEU A 19 -12.33 -8.07 -34.43
CA LEU A 19 -13.03 -9.35 -34.36
C LEU A 19 -14.36 -9.32 -35.13
N ARG A 20 -15.14 -8.25 -34.98
CA ARG A 20 -16.40 -8.06 -35.72
C ARG A 20 -16.16 -7.99 -37.23
N GLN A 21 -15.15 -7.24 -37.66
CA GLN A 21 -14.82 -7.10 -39.08
C GLN A 21 -14.48 -8.46 -39.72
N ALA A 22 -13.71 -9.29 -39.03
CA ALA A 22 -13.30 -10.60 -39.57
C ALA A 22 -14.37 -11.68 -39.45
N TYR A 23 -15.11 -11.71 -38.33
CA TYR A 23 -15.94 -12.87 -37.97
C TYR A 23 -17.45 -12.62 -37.99
N ALA A 24 -17.96 -11.37 -38.05
CA ALA A 24 -19.40 -11.12 -37.90
C ALA A 24 -20.26 -11.75 -39.01
N ALA A 25 -19.73 -11.89 -40.23
CA ALA A 25 -20.42 -12.58 -41.32
C ALA A 25 -20.67 -14.06 -41.02
N ARG A 26 -19.77 -14.70 -40.27
CA ARG A 26 -19.85 -16.12 -39.88
C ARG A 26 -20.55 -16.30 -38.54
N TYR A 27 -20.36 -15.37 -37.61
CA TYR A 27 -20.92 -15.40 -36.26
C TYR A 27 -21.71 -14.11 -35.98
N PRO A 28 -22.98 -14.03 -36.41
CA PRO A 28 -23.82 -12.84 -36.21
C PRO A 28 -23.98 -12.43 -34.73
N ALA A 29 -23.78 -13.37 -33.80
CA ALA A 29 -23.83 -13.11 -32.36
C ALA A 29 -22.81 -12.06 -31.88
N LEU A 30 -21.76 -11.76 -32.66
CA LEU A 30 -20.79 -10.69 -32.34
C LEU A 30 -21.41 -9.28 -32.38
N ALA A 31 -22.58 -9.11 -33.00
CA ALA A 31 -23.34 -7.87 -32.98
C ALA A 31 -24.28 -7.74 -31.75
N ALA A 32 -24.20 -8.66 -30.78
CA ALA A 32 -25.06 -8.61 -29.60
C ALA A 32 -24.78 -7.37 -28.74
N ALA A 33 -25.85 -6.67 -28.31
CA ALA A 33 -25.78 -5.46 -27.50
C ALA A 33 -25.00 -5.63 -26.18
N ARG A 34 -24.95 -6.86 -25.65
CA ARG A 34 -24.16 -7.17 -24.45
C ARG A 34 -22.65 -6.99 -24.64
N LEU A 35 -22.15 -7.19 -25.87
CA LEU A 35 -20.76 -6.92 -26.21
C LEU A 35 -20.49 -5.42 -26.33
N ASP A 36 -21.50 -4.61 -26.68
CA ASP A 36 -21.38 -3.14 -26.65
C ASP A 36 -21.40 -2.60 -25.21
N ALA A 37 -22.22 -3.19 -24.34
CA ALA A 37 -22.19 -2.90 -22.92
C ALA A 37 -20.83 -3.28 -22.30
N LEU A 38 -20.30 -4.44 -22.66
CA LEU A 38 -18.96 -4.87 -22.29
C LEU A 38 -17.91 -3.89 -22.81
N ARG A 39 -17.96 -3.50 -24.09
CA ARG A 39 -17.06 -2.49 -24.69
C ARG A 39 -17.05 -1.17 -23.93
N ALA A 40 -18.23 -0.66 -23.56
CA ALA A 40 -18.35 0.61 -22.87
C ALA A 40 -17.83 0.53 -21.42
N ALA A 41 -18.22 -0.53 -20.71
CA ALA A 41 -17.71 -0.79 -19.37
C ALA A 41 -16.21 -1.04 -19.38
N LEU A 42 -15.72 -1.68 -20.46
CA LEU A 42 -14.38 -2.21 -20.53
C LEU A 42 -13.32 -1.41 -21.30
N ARG A 43 -13.64 -0.18 -21.72
CA ARG A 43 -12.87 0.62 -22.68
C ARG A 43 -11.38 0.81 -22.32
N ASP A 44 -11.10 1.01 -21.03
CA ASP A 44 -9.79 1.49 -20.56
C ASP A 44 -8.93 0.39 -19.89
N ASP A 45 -9.36 -0.90 -19.90
CA ASP A 45 -8.52 -1.98 -19.32
C ASP A 45 -7.60 -2.61 -20.37
N ARG A 46 -6.61 -3.35 -19.86
CA ARG A 46 -5.67 -4.17 -20.61
C ARG A 46 -6.28 -5.52 -20.99
N ALA A 47 -5.65 -6.18 -21.96
CA ALA A 47 -6.11 -7.45 -22.48
C ALA A 47 -6.25 -8.53 -21.40
N ASP A 48 -5.29 -8.64 -20.48
CA ASP A 48 -5.32 -9.61 -19.37
C ASP A 48 -6.60 -9.49 -18.52
N ASP A 49 -7.12 -8.28 -18.37
CA ASP A 49 -8.33 -8.02 -17.58
C ASP A 49 -9.61 -8.27 -18.39
N PHE A 50 -9.65 -7.86 -19.67
CA PHE A 50 -10.87 -7.95 -20.47
C PHE A 50 -11.05 -9.27 -21.21
N LEU A 51 -9.99 -10.01 -21.53
CA LEU A 51 -10.07 -11.25 -22.33
C LEU A 51 -10.88 -12.35 -21.61
N PRO A 52 -10.71 -12.61 -20.29
CA PRO A 52 -11.56 -13.56 -19.58
C PRO A 52 -13.04 -13.18 -19.58
N LEU A 53 -13.34 -11.88 -19.44
CA LEU A 53 -14.71 -11.35 -19.45
C LEU A 53 -15.33 -11.42 -20.84
N LEU A 54 -14.58 -11.07 -21.88
CA LEU A 54 -14.99 -11.20 -23.28
C LEU A 54 -15.23 -12.67 -23.64
N GLY A 55 -14.34 -13.58 -23.24
CA GLY A 55 -14.48 -15.02 -23.42
C GLY A 55 -15.75 -15.57 -22.76
N GLN A 56 -16.08 -15.11 -21.55
CA GLN A 56 -17.31 -15.50 -20.86
C GLN A 56 -18.58 -14.97 -21.57
N GLU A 57 -18.58 -13.73 -22.04
CA GLU A 57 -19.71 -13.17 -22.82
C GLU A 57 -19.90 -13.91 -24.16
N LEU A 58 -18.80 -14.24 -24.85
CA LEU A 58 -18.83 -15.03 -26.08
C LEU A 58 -19.33 -16.46 -25.82
N GLU A 59 -18.95 -17.08 -24.69
CA GLU A 59 -19.49 -18.37 -24.28
C GLU A 59 -20.99 -18.33 -24.03
N ALA A 60 -21.50 -17.28 -23.39
CA ALA A 60 -22.93 -17.08 -23.20
C ALA A 60 -23.68 -16.92 -24.54
N LEU A 61 -22.97 -16.57 -25.62
CA LEU A 61 -23.46 -16.47 -26.99
C LEU A 61 -23.21 -17.74 -27.83
N GLY A 62 -22.68 -18.81 -27.23
CA GLY A 62 -22.41 -20.08 -27.91
C GLY A 62 -21.11 -20.11 -28.71
N LEU A 63 -20.21 -19.14 -28.48
CA LEU A 63 -18.88 -19.06 -29.09
C LEU A 63 -17.80 -19.36 -28.06
N ALA A 64 -16.56 -19.54 -28.50
CA ALA A 64 -15.39 -19.60 -27.63
C ALA A 64 -14.31 -18.66 -28.17
N LEU A 65 -13.65 -17.97 -27.25
CA LEU A 65 -12.46 -17.18 -27.51
C LEU A 65 -11.23 -18.01 -27.14
N ILE A 66 -10.35 -18.22 -28.11
CA ILE A 66 -9.11 -18.97 -27.94
C ILE A 66 -7.97 -18.02 -28.29
N GLU A 67 -7.01 -17.90 -27.38
CA GLU A 67 -5.70 -17.31 -27.66
C GLU A 67 -4.74 -18.42 -28.07
N GLN A 68 -3.95 -18.15 -29.10
CA GLN A 68 -2.84 -19.00 -29.53
C GLN A 68 -1.55 -18.37 -29.00
N ASP A 69 -0.88 -19.09 -28.10
CA ASP A 69 0.38 -18.62 -27.53
C ASP A 69 1.47 -18.72 -28.62
N GLU A 70 2.02 -17.59 -29.04
CA GLU A 70 3.17 -17.49 -29.95
C GLU A 70 4.35 -16.83 -29.23
N ASP A 71 5.59 -17.01 -29.73
CA ASP A 71 6.82 -16.46 -29.13
C ASP A 71 6.98 -14.93 -29.37
N ASP A 72 5.90 -14.21 -29.67
CA ASP A 72 5.87 -12.76 -29.87
C ASP A 72 5.01 -12.05 -28.80
N ASP A 73 5.22 -10.74 -28.65
CA ASP A 73 4.45 -9.92 -27.70
C ASP A 73 3.02 -9.60 -28.21
N ALA A 74 2.52 -10.33 -29.22
CA ALA A 74 1.22 -10.09 -29.83
C ALA A 74 0.15 -11.07 -29.30
N ILE A 75 -1.09 -10.63 -29.32
CA ILE A 75 -2.24 -11.43 -28.91
C ILE A 75 -2.89 -12.01 -30.16
N HIS A 76 -2.89 -13.34 -30.28
CA HIS A 76 -3.44 -14.05 -31.45
C HIS A 76 -4.77 -14.72 -31.11
N LEU A 77 -5.88 -14.12 -31.53
CA LEU A 77 -7.22 -14.53 -31.13
C LEU A 77 -7.98 -15.26 -32.24
N LEU A 78 -8.66 -16.33 -31.85
CA LEU A 78 -9.55 -17.11 -32.68
C LEU A 78 -10.95 -17.22 -32.04
N ILE A 79 -12.00 -17.03 -32.84
CA ILE A 79 -13.38 -17.31 -32.45
C ILE A 79 -13.89 -18.57 -33.15
N VAL A 80 -14.38 -19.53 -32.35
CA VAL A 80 -15.00 -20.78 -32.84
C VAL A 80 -16.37 -21.00 -32.20
N PRO A 81 -17.26 -21.81 -32.80
CA PRO A 81 -18.42 -22.32 -32.08
C PRO A 81 -17.97 -23.06 -30.83
N ARG A 82 -18.69 -22.89 -29.72
CA ARG A 82 -18.33 -23.52 -28.45
C ARG A 82 -18.22 -25.05 -28.56
N ALA A 83 -19.08 -25.68 -29.36
CA ALA A 83 -19.05 -27.12 -29.61
C ALA A 83 -17.71 -27.58 -30.23
N ASP A 84 -17.04 -26.71 -30.98
CA ASP A 84 -15.82 -27.01 -31.75
C ASP A 84 -14.54 -26.65 -30.97
N THR A 85 -14.67 -26.21 -29.71
CA THR A 85 -13.54 -25.71 -28.90
C THR A 85 -12.47 -26.79 -28.70
N GLY A 86 -12.89 -28.04 -28.43
CA GLY A 86 -11.97 -29.16 -28.25
C GLY A 86 -11.17 -29.47 -29.51
N ASP A 87 -11.84 -29.49 -30.66
CA ASP A 87 -11.21 -29.73 -31.96
C ASP A 87 -10.25 -28.60 -32.34
N ALA A 88 -10.62 -27.35 -32.06
CA ALA A 88 -9.76 -26.19 -32.29
C ALA A 88 -8.47 -26.25 -31.45
N LEU A 89 -8.58 -26.54 -30.15
CA LEU A 89 -7.42 -26.69 -29.26
C LEU A 89 -6.53 -27.89 -29.67
N ALA A 90 -7.14 -29.01 -30.06
CA ALA A 90 -6.39 -30.16 -30.56
C ALA A 90 -5.62 -29.84 -31.85
N HIS A 91 -6.23 -29.06 -32.76
CA HIS A 91 -5.58 -28.63 -33.99
C HIS A 91 -4.42 -27.65 -33.76
N ILE A 92 -4.53 -26.78 -32.74
CA ILE A 92 -3.43 -25.91 -32.29
C ILE A 92 -2.29 -26.76 -31.72
N GLY A 93 -2.60 -27.69 -30.82
CA GLY A 93 -1.63 -28.61 -30.23
C GLY A 93 -0.93 -29.49 -31.27
N ALA A 94 -1.64 -29.93 -32.32
CA ALA A 94 -1.07 -30.69 -33.43
C ALA A 94 -0.01 -29.91 -34.24
N ARG A 95 0.00 -28.58 -34.14
CA ARG A 95 1.01 -27.70 -34.74
C ARG A 95 2.18 -27.38 -33.79
N GLY A 96 2.17 -27.95 -32.58
CA GLY A 96 3.18 -27.69 -31.55
C GLY A 96 3.00 -26.36 -30.83
N GLN A 97 1.83 -25.72 -30.95
CA GLN A 97 1.49 -24.47 -30.27
C GLN A 97 0.61 -24.74 -29.05
N GLN A 98 0.58 -23.80 -28.11
CA GLN A 98 -0.34 -23.84 -26.96
C GLN A 98 -1.55 -22.96 -27.25
N GLY A 99 -2.73 -23.44 -26.87
CA GLY A 99 -3.98 -22.71 -27.02
C GLY A 99 -4.66 -22.52 -25.67
N THR A 100 -4.98 -21.28 -25.32
CA THR A 100 -5.64 -20.94 -24.07
C THR A 100 -7.07 -20.49 -24.36
N ARG A 101 -8.04 -21.18 -23.78
CA ARG A 101 -9.45 -20.76 -23.86
C ARG A 101 -9.72 -19.72 -22.78
N HIS A 102 -10.12 -18.53 -23.20
CA HIS A 102 -10.48 -17.44 -22.29
C HIS A 102 -11.87 -17.63 -21.69
N ARG A 103 -11.95 -17.50 -20.36
CA ARG A 103 -13.18 -17.62 -19.58
C ARG A 103 -12.98 -16.98 -18.20
N GLN A 104 -14.03 -16.38 -17.64
CA GLN A 104 -14.00 -15.89 -16.28
C GLN A 104 -13.93 -17.05 -15.27
N ASP A 105 -12.95 -17.03 -14.39
CA ASP A 105 -12.77 -18.06 -13.35
C ASP A 105 -13.98 -18.19 -12.44
N GLY A 106 -14.36 -19.44 -12.16
CA GLY A 106 -15.51 -19.75 -11.29
C GLY A 106 -16.89 -19.40 -11.88
N ALA A 107 -16.98 -18.77 -13.06
CA ALA A 107 -18.26 -18.43 -13.66
C ALA A 107 -19.05 -19.70 -14.04
N PRO A 108 -20.39 -19.70 -13.94
CA PRO A 108 -21.21 -20.79 -14.47
C PRO A 108 -21.17 -20.88 -16.00
N GLN A 109 -21.35 -22.08 -16.51
CA GLN A 109 -21.29 -22.37 -17.93
C GLN A 109 -22.45 -21.67 -18.68
N GLY A 110 -22.12 -20.77 -19.62
CA GLY A 110 -23.13 -20.02 -20.41
C GLY A 110 -23.76 -18.81 -19.71
N ALA A 111 -23.31 -18.45 -18.50
CA ALA A 111 -23.75 -17.24 -17.83
C ALA A 111 -23.10 -15.97 -18.44
N PRO A 112 -23.73 -14.79 -18.35
CA PRO A 112 -23.04 -13.51 -18.58
C PRO A 112 -21.74 -13.40 -17.78
N ALA A 113 -20.79 -12.61 -18.30
CA ALA A 113 -19.67 -12.13 -17.52
C ALA A 113 -20.18 -11.30 -16.35
N THR A 114 -19.63 -11.56 -15.18
CA THR A 114 -19.91 -10.74 -14.00
C THR A 114 -18.88 -9.63 -13.94
N LEU A 115 -19.34 -8.40 -14.21
CA LEU A 115 -18.50 -7.22 -14.06
C LEU A 115 -18.30 -6.88 -12.57
N PRO A 116 -17.14 -6.34 -12.19
CA PRO A 116 -16.95 -5.74 -10.87
C PRO A 116 -18.07 -4.73 -10.61
N ARG A 117 -18.75 -4.85 -9.47
CA ARG A 117 -19.78 -3.87 -9.10
C ARG A 117 -19.09 -2.52 -8.87
N PRO A 118 -19.51 -1.44 -9.56
CA PRO A 118 -18.99 -0.12 -9.26
C PRO A 118 -19.30 0.26 -7.80
N ALA A 119 -18.60 1.26 -7.28
CA ALA A 119 -18.99 1.88 -6.02
C ALA A 119 -20.46 2.35 -6.09
N SER A 120 -21.18 2.28 -4.96
CA SER A 120 -22.57 2.72 -4.85
C SER A 120 -22.76 4.24 -4.95
N GLY A 121 -21.65 4.99 -5.01
CA GLY A 121 -21.59 6.43 -5.09
C GLY A 121 -20.26 6.95 -4.53
N PRO A 122 -19.97 8.25 -4.70
CA PRO A 122 -18.75 8.85 -4.18
C PRO A 122 -18.77 8.92 -2.64
N LEU A 123 -17.63 8.61 -2.02
CA LEU A 123 -17.41 8.73 -0.58
C LEU A 123 -17.08 10.16 -0.13
N ALA A 124 -16.82 11.08 -1.07
CA ALA A 124 -16.44 12.45 -0.76
C ALA A 124 -17.03 13.40 -1.81
N GLN A 125 -17.26 14.64 -1.41
CA GLN A 125 -17.73 15.68 -2.33
C GLN A 125 -16.53 16.33 -3.05
N PRO A 126 -16.73 16.97 -4.21
CA PRO A 126 -15.63 17.63 -4.94
C PRO A 126 -14.81 18.62 -4.09
N GLY A 127 -15.44 19.30 -3.12
CA GLY A 127 -14.78 20.24 -2.22
C GLY A 127 -13.95 19.61 -1.09
N ASP A 128 -13.99 18.29 -0.91
CA ASP A 128 -13.19 17.57 0.09
C ASP A 128 -11.80 17.17 -0.42
N TYR A 129 -11.55 17.36 -1.72
CA TYR A 129 -10.30 17.00 -2.38
C TYR A 129 -9.28 18.14 -2.32
N LEU A 130 -8.02 17.76 -2.12
CA LEU A 130 -6.88 18.65 -2.15
C LEU A 130 -5.71 18.00 -2.89
N ASP A 131 -5.15 18.73 -3.85
CA ASP A 131 -3.94 18.30 -4.58
C ASP A 131 -2.69 18.77 -3.84
N MET A 132 -1.84 17.83 -3.45
CA MET A 132 -0.57 18.06 -2.77
C MET A 132 0.52 17.24 -3.45
N THR A 133 1.63 17.87 -3.83
CA THR A 133 2.79 17.17 -4.40
C THR A 133 3.56 16.38 -3.34
N GLN A 134 3.45 16.80 -2.08
CA GLN A 134 4.01 16.09 -0.93
C GLN A 134 3.17 16.38 0.31
N CYS A 135 2.89 15.36 1.11
CA CYS A 135 2.34 15.51 2.45
C CYS A 135 2.93 14.41 3.34
N VAL A 136 3.78 14.80 4.29
CA VAL A 136 4.40 13.91 5.26
C VAL A 136 3.95 14.35 6.66
N PRO A 137 3.06 13.57 7.31
CA PRO A 137 2.71 13.82 8.70
C PRO A 137 3.96 13.78 9.60
N LEU A 138 4.17 14.82 10.39
CA LEU A 138 5.23 14.85 11.40
C LEU A 138 4.71 14.24 12.70
N ALA A 139 3.54 14.72 13.14
CA ALA A 139 2.86 14.35 14.37
C ALA A 139 1.35 14.58 14.22
N PRO A 140 0.49 14.09 15.13
CA PRO A 140 -0.93 14.42 15.13
C PRO A 140 -1.15 15.94 15.03
N GLY A 141 -1.82 16.36 13.97
CA GLY A 141 -2.09 17.78 13.70
C GLY A 141 -1.00 18.51 12.92
N TRP A 142 0.15 17.91 12.63
CA TRP A 142 1.25 18.58 11.94
C TRP A 142 1.74 17.79 10.73
N ALA A 143 1.94 18.46 9.60
CA ALA A 143 2.55 17.87 8.42
C ALA A 143 3.51 18.83 7.74
N CYS A 144 4.50 18.26 7.06
CA CYS A 144 5.25 18.96 6.02
C CYS A 144 4.54 18.74 4.68
N MET A 145 4.09 19.82 4.07
CA MET A 145 3.30 19.78 2.85
C MET A 145 3.95 20.64 1.77
N ALA A 146 3.98 20.13 0.54
CA ALA A 146 4.16 20.94 -0.66
C ALA A 146 2.93 20.78 -1.55
N ASN A 147 2.43 21.88 -2.10
CA ASN A 147 1.45 21.86 -3.18
C ASN A 147 2.15 22.19 -4.52
N ARG A 148 1.37 22.29 -5.60
CA ARG A 148 1.92 22.62 -6.93
C ARG A 148 2.49 24.04 -7.03
N ASP A 149 2.04 24.95 -6.16
CA ASP A 149 2.36 26.38 -6.21
C ASP A 149 3.51 26.76 -5.26
N THR A 150 3.81 25.92 -4.26
CA THR A 150 4.90 26.12 -3.29
C THR A 150 6.17 25.42 -3.76
N ALA A 151 7.24 26.19 -4.01
CA ALA A 151 8.55 25.65 -4.43
C ALA A 151 9.28 24.86 -3.33
N ALA A 152 8.94 25.09 -2.06
CA ALA A 152 9.47 24.37 -0.92
C ALA A 152 8.33 23.80 -0.08
N PRO A 153 8.50 22.64 0.59
CA PRO A 153 7.57 22.18 1.61
C PRO A 153 7.31 23.26 2.66
N GLN A 154 6.24 23.15 3.42
CA GLN A 154 5.89 24.07 4.50
C GLN A 154 5.33 23.25 5.67
N LEU A 155 5.62 23.69 6.89
CA LEU A 155 4.94 23.14 8.06
C LEU A 155 3.51 23.69 8.07
N VAL A 156 2.53 22.80 8.09
CA VAL A 156 1.10 23.14 8.14
C VAL A 156 0.42 22.50 9.34
N ASP A 157 -0.60 23.18 9.83
CA ASP A 157 -1.52 22.66 10.84
C ASP A 157 -2.67 21.90 10.14
N LEU A 158 -2.77 20.60 10.39
CA LEU A 158 -3.82 19.74 9.84
C LEU A 158 -5.20 20.02 10.45
N HIS A 159 -5.30 20.76 11.56
CA HIS A 159 -6.60 21.23 12.08
C HIS A 159 -7.27 22.22 11.10
N ASP A 160 -6.50 22.90 10.27
CA ASP A 160 -7.01 23.88 9.31
C ASP A 160 -7.49 23.25 7.99
N TRP A 161 -7.57 21.92 7.90
CA TRP A 161 -8.01 21.23 6.69
C TRP A 161 -9.44 21.67 6.26
N PRO A 162 -9.69 21.92 4.96
CA PRO A 162 -8.77 21.83 3.81
C PRO A 162 -7.98 23.13 3.55
N ALA A 163 -8.25 24.20 4.29
CA ALA A 163 -7.63 25.51 4.13
C ALA A 163 -6.28 25.62 4.88
N LEU A 164 -5.39 24.66 4.62
CA LEU A 164 -4.08 24.54 5.27
C LEU A 164 -3.24 25.81 5.06
N ARG A 165 -2.67 26.33 6.14
CA ARG A 165 -1.80 27.52 6.12
C ARG A 165 -0.43 27.20 6.71
N GLU A 166 0.57 27.91 6.22
CA GLU A 166 1.92 27.84 6.78
C GLU A 166 1.91 28.30 8.25
N VAL A 167 2.51 27.49 9.11
CA VAL A 167 2.80 27.89 10.49
C VAL A 167 4.21 28.47 10.55
N GLY A 168 4.28 29.80 10.65
CA GLY A 168 5.52 30.55 10.57
C GLY A 168 6.56 30.19 11.66
N GLY A 169 7.83 30.17 11.25
CA GLY A 169 8.98 30.42 12.12
C GLY A 169 9.69 29.22 12.78
N LYS A 170 9.39 27.95 12.45
CA LYS A 170 9.83 26.84 13.35
C LYS A 170 10.25 25.51 12.71
N PHE A 171 10.23 25.38 11.38
CA PHE A 171 10.73 24.19 10.68
C PHE A 171 11.44 24.64 9.40
N GLN A 172 12.67 24.19 9.14
CA GLN A 172 13.35 24.49 7.87
C GLN A 172 12.91 23.48 6.80
N PRO A 173 12.06 23.88 5.85
CA PRO A 173 11.32 22.90 5.05
C PRO A 173 12.13 22.16 3.98
N HIS A 174 13.38 22.57 3.76
CA HIS A 174 14.31 21.89 2.88
C HIS A 174 14.87 20.59 3.48
N ARG A 175 14.61 20.33 4.77
CA ARG A 175 15.08 19.14 5.48
C ARG A 175 14.00 18.08 5.44
N GLY A 176 14.21 17.01 4.68
CA GLY A 176 13.28 15.89 4.64
C GLY A 176 13.13 15.25 6.02
N LEU A 177 11.88 15.05 6.47
CA LEU A 177 11.59 14.15 7.58
C LEU A 177 12.01 12.74 7.17
N LEU A 178 12.86 12.09 7.96
CA LEU A 178 13.31 10.73 7.69
C LEU A 178 12.60 9.69 8.54
N ALA A 179 12.23 10.03 9.79
CA ALA A 179 11.44 9.19 10.68
C ALA A 179 10.85 10.04 11.81
N SER A 180 9.71 9.63 12.38
CA SER A 180 9.16 10.21 13.60
C SER A 180 8.47 9.16 14.48
N ALA A 181 8.37 9.46 15.77
CA ALA A 181 7.68 8.65 16.75
C ALA A 181 7.16 9.52 17.90
N ILE A 182 6.07 9.07 18.53
CA ILE A 182 5.44 9.77 19.66
C ILE A 182 5.26 8.80 20.80
N ALA A 183 5.74 9.19 21.98
CA ALA A 183 5.56 8.44 23.21
C ALA A 183 4.14 8.60 23.75
N ALA A 184 3.72 7.67 24.61
CA ALA A 184 2.39 7.72 25.24
C ALA A 184 2.15 8.98 26.08
N ASN A 185 3.21 9.59 26.61
CA ASN A 185 3.15 10.85 27.36
C ASN A 185 3.11 12.11 26.46
N GLY A 186 3.09 11.94 25.13
CA GLY A 186 3.02 13.01 24.15
C GLY A 186 4.36 13.60 23.72
N VAL A 187 5.50 13.10 24.24
CA VAL A 187 6.83 13.49 23.75
C VAL A 187 6.99 13.03 22.30
N HIS A 188 7.42 13.95 21.45
CA HIS A 188 7.63 13.71 20.04
C HIS A 188 9.13 13.68 19.72
N ALA A 189 9.57 12.65 19.01
CA ALA A 189 10.92 12.49 18.49
C ALA A 189 10.87 12.39 16.97
N TRP A 190 11.77 13.06 16.27
CA TRP A 190 11.86 12.94 14.82
C TRP A 190 13.27 13.16 14.31
N ILE A 191 13.55 12.62 13.13
CA ILE A 191 14.83 12.78 12.45
C ILE A 191 14.65 13.68 11.24
N GLU A 192 15.44 14.74 11.20
CA GLU A 192 15.56 15.62 10.05
C GLU A 192 16.90 15.43 9.36
N GLN A 193 16.88 15.53 8.03
CA GLN A 193 18.10 15.69 7.25
C GLN A 193 18.83 17.00 7.59
N GLY A 194 20.16 17.01 7.48
CA GLY A 194 20.96 18.23 7.69
C GLY A 194 20.73 19.32 6.62
N PRO A 195 21.23 20.54 6.85
CA PRO A 195 20.99 21.70 5.98
C PRO A 195 21.45 21.53 4.52
N ASP A 196 22.54 20.79 4.30
CA ASP A 196 23.15 20.54 2.98
C ASP A 196 22.71 19.18 2.40
N GLY A 197 21.57 18.66 2.87
CA GLY A 197 21.06 17.36 2.45
C GLY A 197 22.01 16.21 2.80
N ILE A 198 22.21 15.28 1.85
CA ILE A 198 23.07 14.09 2.00
C ILE A 198 24.54 14.49 2.22
N ALA A 199 24.95 15.69 1.80
CA ALA A 199 26.31 16.20 1.98
C ALA A 199 26.57 16.79 3.39
N SER A 200 25.53 16.93 4.23
CA SER A 200 25.69 17.50 5.57
C SER A 200 26.54 16.59 6.48
N THR A 201 27.29 17.20 7.40
CA THR A 201 27.98 16.48 8.47
C THR A 201 27.58 17.08 9.84
N PRO A 202 26.81 16.36 10.68
CA PRO A 202 26.19 15.06 10.40
C PRO A 202 25.08 15.18 9.35
N TYR A 203 24.79 14.07 8.66
CA TYR A 203 23.81 14.06 7.56
C TYR A 203 22.36 14.21 8.03
N ALA A 204 22.09 13.92 9.31
CA ALA A 204 20.78 14.00 9.93
C ALA A 204 20.91 14.20 11.45
N HIS A 205 19.83 14.71 12.06
CA HIS A 205 19.75 15.03 13.49
C HIS A 205 18.47 14.46 14.10
N LEU A 206 18.58 13.93 15.31
CA LEU A 206 17.44 13.55 16.14
C LEU A 206 16.98 14.76 16.96
N LEU A 207 15.72 15.10 16.82
CA LEU A 207 15.08 16.23 17.49
C LEU A 207 14.00 15.74 18.45
N ARG A 208 13.64 16.61 19.39
CA ARG A 208 12.67 16.36 20.44
C ARG A 208 11.75 17.56 20.63
N ALA A 209 10.50 17.28 20.94
CA ALA A 209 9.54 18.25 21.47
C ALA A 209 8.80 17.60 22.65
N PRO A 210 8.53 18.35 23.73
CA PRO A 210 7.97 17.80 24.96
C PRO A 210 6.50 17.39 24.78
N ARG A 211 5.80 18.02 23.83
CA ARG A 211 4.41 17.71 23.47
C ARG A 211 4.20 17.88 21.98
N VAL A 212 3.37 17.01 21.41
CA VAL A 212 2.90 17.07 20.01
C VAL A 212 2.25 18.42 19.65
N GLN A 213 1.58 19.10 20.59
CA GLN A 213 0.95 20.41 20.28
C GLN A 213 1.97 21.55 20.12
N ALA A 214 3.20 21.38 20.58
CA ALA A 214 4.24 22.38 20.38
C ALA A 214 4.85 22.22 18.99
N ALA A 215 4.92 23.31 18.23
CA ALA A 215 5.63 23.31 16.96
C ALA A 215 7.09 22.82 17.15
N PRO A 216 7.62 22.03 16.19
CA PRO A 216 9.02 21.60 16.16
C PRO A 216 10.00 22.75 16.46
N SER A 217 11.13 22.46 17.12
CA SER A 217 12.10 23.49 17.48
C SER A 217 13.24 23.58 16.47
N ASN A 218 13.76 24.79 16.21
CA ASN A 218 14.96 25.02 15.39
C ASN A 218 16.29 24.77 16.15
N ARG A 219 16.26 24.05 17.29
CA ARG A 219 17.48 23.79 18.07
C ARG A 219 18.36 22.77 17.34
N PRO A 220 19.70 22.80 17.54
CA PRO A 220 20.56 21.75 17.03
C PRO A 220 20.17 20.41 17.67
N GLY A 221 19.68 19.47 16.87
CA GLY A 221 19.32 18.12 17.33
C GLY A 221 20.54 17.27 17.67
N LEU A 222 20.30 16.17 18.38
CA LEU A 222 21.30 15.18 18.74
C LEU A 222 21.85 14.48 17.48
N ALA A 223 23.14 14.19 17.46
CA ALA A 223 23.74 13.40 16.39
C ALA A 223 23.30 11.93 16.47
N LEU A 224 23.11 11.30 15.32
CA LEU A 224 22.70 9.89 15.21
C LEU A 224 23.91 8.94 15.23
N PRO A 225 23.79 7.74 15.83
CA PRO A 225 24.81 6.71 15.79
C PRO A 225 24.79 5.91 14.47
N PRO A 226 25.92 5.30 14.04
CA PRO A 226 27.28 5.54 14.52
C PRO A 226 27.80 6.92 14.06
N ARG A 227 28.63 7.56 14.90
CA ARG A 227 29.29 8.84 14.58
C ARG A 227 29.98 8.73 13.22
N ALA A 228 29.59 9.61 12.28
CA ALA A 228 29.90 9.53 10.85
C ALA A 228 31.35 9.14 10.54
N ALA A 229 31.58 7.87 10.17
CA ALA A 229 32.73 7.49 9.38
C ALA A 229 32.44 7.83 7.91
N GLN A 230 33.37 8.54 7.28
CA GLN A 230 33.33 9.25 5.99
C GLN A 230 33.04 8.42 4.72
N ALA A 231 32.39 7.25 4.80
CA ALA A 231 32.08 6.42 3.64
C ALA A 231 30.70 5.76 3.75
N GLN A 232 29.67 6.55 4.06
CA GLN A 232 28.29 6.06 4.02
C GLN A 232 27.76 6.10 2.58
N ARG A 233 28.03 5.05 1.79
CA ARG A 233 27.55 4.94 0.39
C ARG A 233 26.08 4.47 0.26
N ARG A 234 25.43 4.04 1.35
CA ARG A 234 24.04 3.59 1.34
C ARG A 234 23.11 4.62 2.00
N THR A 235 21.96 4.83 1.37
CA THR A 235 20.86 5.63 1.91
C THR A 235 20.50 5.15 3.32
N PRO A 236 20.31 6.06 4.29
CA PRO A 236 19.84 5.73 5.65
C PRO A 236 18.51 4.97 5.67
N GLU A 237 18.30 4.10 6.66
CA GLU A 237 17.08 3.29 6.83
C GLU A 237 16.45 3.56 8.20
N PHE A 238 16.14 4.82 8.47
CA PHE A 238 15.68 5.21 9.80
C PHE A 238 14.27 4.74 10.11
N SER A 239 14.14 4.09 11.26
CA SER A 239 12.86 3.90 11.94
C SER A 239 12.98 4.30 13.40
N LEU A 240 11.96 4.99 13.90
CA LEU A 240 11.84 5.41 15.29
C LEU A 240 10.62 4.78 15.93
N GLY A 241 10.68 4.53 17.24
CA GLY A 241 9.53 4.18 18.05
C GLY A 241 9.87 4.15 19.53
N PHE A 242 8.85 4.24 20.39
CA PHE A 242 9.04 4.23 21.82
C PHE A 242 8.76 2.86 22.43
N ALA A 243 9.52 2.53 23.47
CA ALA A 243 9.32 1.38 24.32
C ALA A 243 9.28 1.87 25.78
N GLY A 244 8.08 2.26 26.24
CA GLY A 244 7.95 3.04 27.48
C GLY A 244 8.57 4.43 27.30
N ASP A 245 9.49 4.80 28.19
CA ASP A 245 10.21 6.08 28.12
C ASP A 245 11.46 6.03 27.23
N ASP A 246 11.86 4.84 26.77
CA ASP A 246 13.02 4.63 25.93
C ASP A 246 12.68 4.87 24.45
N LEU A 247 13.55 5.58 23.73
CA LEU A 247 13.43 5.72 22.26
C LEU A 247 14.32 4.69 21.57
N LEU A 248 13.73 3.89 20.70
CA LEU A 248 14.43 2.95 19.84
C LEU A 248 14.66 3.57 18.45
N LEU A 249 15.87 3.37 17.93
CA LEU A 249 16.29 3.78 16.60
C LEU A 249 16.82 2.57 15.83
N VAL A 250 16.24 2.28 14.68
CA VAL A 250 16.78 1.29 13.74
C VAL A 250 17.46 2.04 12.59
N ASP A 251 18.69 1.66 12.29
CA ASP A 251 19.42 2.13 11.10
C ASP A 251 20.31 1.01 10.57
N ARG A 252 20.19 0.69 9.27
CA ARG A 252 21.10 -0.22 8.53
C ARG A 252 21.36 -1.57 9.21
N GLY A 253 20.32 -2.17 9.78
CA GLY A 253 20.43 -3.45 10.48
C GLY A 253 21.03 -3.36 11.89
N MET A 254 21.14 -2.16 12.47
CA MET A 254 21.47 -1.96 13.88
C MET A 254 20.26 -1.38 14.60
N VAL A 255 20.12 -1.72 15.88
CA VAL A 255 19.12 -1.13 16.78
C VAL A 255 19.82 -0.45 17.94
N PHE A 256 19.51 0.82 18.15
CA PHE A 256 20.01 1.64 19.23
C PHE A 256 18.87 2.02 20.18
N VAL A 257 19.21 2.27 21.44
CA VAL A 257 18.30 2.85 22.43
C VAL A 257 18.84 4.16 22.95
N TYR A 258 17.95 5.11 23.17
CA TYR A 258 18.16 6.32 23.95
C TYR A 258 17.39 6.16 25.27
N PRO A 259 18.04 5.73 26.36
CA PRO A 259 17.35 5.41 27.61
C PRO A 259 16.69 6.63 28.25
N GLY A 260 15.44 6.48 28.69
CA GLY A 260 14.65 7.52 29.35
C GLY A 260 14.39 8.77 28.50
N PHE A 261 14.51 8.69 27.18
CA PHE A 261 14.37 9.81 26.25
C PHE A 261 13.08 10.63 26.47
N ALA A 262 11.97 9.96 26.78
CA ALA A 262 10.70 10.63 27.01
C ALA A 262 10.66 11.39 28.35
N ALA A 263 11.27 10.83 29.40
CA ALA A 263 11.22 11.37 30.76
C ALA A 263 12.24 12.50 31.03
N GLN A 264 13.24 12.68 30.16
CA GLN A 264 14.32 13.63 30.37
C GLN A 264 13.97 15.07 29.97
N ASP A 265 14.67 16.04 30.56
CA ASP A 265 14.62 17.44 30.14
C ASP A 265 15.38 17.66 28.82
N GLU A 266 14.90 18.60 27.99
CA GLU A 266 15.49 18.91 26.67
C GLU A 266 16.98 19.26 26.69
N ALA A 267 17.53 19.67 27.83
CA ALA A 267 18.93 20.06 27.96
C ALA A 267 19.88 18.87 28.23
N SER A 268 19.36 17.67 28.46
CA SER A 268 20.17 16.50 28.80
C SER A 268 20.70 15.81 27.54
N ALA A 269 22.02 15.61 27.47
CA ALA A 269 22.63 14.83 26.39
C ALA A 269 22.36 13.34 26.62
N VAL A 270 21.59 12.71 25.75
CA VAL A 270 21.34 11.27 25.79
C VAL A 270 22.33 10.56 24.89
N GLU A 271 23.20 9.73 25.46
CA GLU A 271 24.07 8.87 24.68
C GLU A 271 23.31 7.61 24.24
N PRO A 272 23.27 7.29 22.93
CA PRO A 272 22.64 6.07 22.47
C PRO A 272 23.50 4.84 22.79
N ALA A 273 22.86 3.75 23.20
CA ALA A 273 23.49 2.45 23.35
C ALA A 273 23.09 1.52 22.20
N LEU A 274 24.05 0.78 21.63
CA LEU A 274 23.77 -0.27 20.65
C LEU A 274 23.19 -1.49 21.37
N LEU A 275 21.98 -1.91 20.97
CA LEU A 275 21.30 -3.07 21.53
C LEU A 275 21.51 -4.33 20.70
N TYR A 276 21.51 -4.17 19.38
CA TYR A 276 21.43 -5.31 18.48
C TYR A 276 22.05 -4.97 17.13
N THR A 277 22.74 -5.96 16.55
CA THR A 277 23.25 -5.93 15.19
C THR A 277 22.73 -7.15 14.46
N ALA A 278 21.94 -6.93 13.41
CA ALA A 278 21.39 -8.00 12.59
C ALA A 278 22.51 -8.79 11.91
N PRO A 279 22.39 -10.13 11.86
CA PRO A 279 23.35 -10.94 11.14
C PRO A 279 23.38 -10.58 9.65
N PRO A 280 24.49 -10.85 8.94
CA PRO A 280 24.56 -10.64 7.50
C PRO A 280 23.47 -11.43 6.78
N GLN A 281 22.66 -10.76 5.97
CA GLN A 281 21.65 -11.42 5.16
C GLN A 281 22.24 -11.97 3.85
N ARG A 282 21.75 -13.14 3.42
CA ARG A 282 22.15 -13.79 2.16
C ARG A 282 21.36 -13.30 0.95
N ARG A 283 20.18 -12.73 1.16
CA ARG A 283 19.30 -12.17 0.12
C ARG A 283 18.98 -10.72 0.44
N PRO A 284 18.84 -9.84 -0.57
CA PRO A 284 18.24 -8.53 -0.37
C PRO A 284 16.77 -8.74 0.02
N VAL A 285 16.44 -8.48 1.27
CA VAL A 285 15.06 -8.34 1.75
C VAL A 285 14.62 -6.91 1.43
N SER A 286 13.33 -6.65 1.27
CA SER A 286 12.80 -5.29 1.33
C SER A 286 13.35 -4.63 2.60
N ASP A 287 14.30 -3.71 2.46
CA ASP A 287 15.11 -3.10 3.55
C ASP A 287 14.26 -2.16 4.45
N ARG A 288 13.03 -2.56 4.79
CA ARG A 288 12.13 -1.80 5.63
C ARG A 288 12.37 -2.18 7.08
N SER A 289 13.10 -1.31 7.78
CA SER A 289 13.11 -1.30 9.23
C SER A 289 11.76 -0.81 9.76
N ALA A 290 11.43 -1.16 11.01
CA ALA A 290 10.31 -0.56 11.73
C ALA A 290 10.49 -0.69 13.24
N VAL A 291 9.88 0.22 13.98
CA VAL A 291 9.60 0.04 15.41
C VAL A 291 8.09 0.12 15.58
N ILE A 292 7.51 -0.92 16.17
CA ILE A 292 6.06 -1.12 16.25
C ILE A 292 5.67 -1.05 17.72
N GLN A 293 4.97 0.02 18.10
CA GLN A 293 4.45 0.17 19.45
C GLN A 293 2.99 -0.29 19.50
N THR A 294 2.71 -1.27 20.34
CA THR A 294 1.36 -1.77 20.60
C THR A 294 0.66 -0.90 21.65
N PRO A 295 -0.69 -0.80 21.65
CA PRO A 295 -1.41 0.06 22.58
C PRO A 295 -1.29 -0.36 24.06
N ASP A 296 -0.98 -1.62 24.34
CA ASP A 296 -0.69 -2.13 25.69
C ASP A 296 0.77 -1.92 26.12
N GLY A 297 1.55 -1.15 25.35
CA GLY A 297 2.88 -0.69 25.72
C GLY A 297 4.03 -1.62 25.34
N ARG A 298 3.77 -2.76 24.70
CA ARG A 298 4.84 -3.60 24.14
C ARG A 298 5.42 -2.95 22.89
N ALA A 299 6.70 -3.15 22.66
CA ALA A 299 7.39 -2.68 21.46
C ALA A 299 8.06 -3.83 20.71
N CYS A 300 7.83 -3.90 19.41
CA CYS A 300 8.52 -4.82 18.50
C CYS A 300 9.40 -4.04 17.54
N VAL A 301 10.44 -4.68 17.02
CA VAL A 301 11.36 -4.09 16.05
C VAL A 301 11.49 -5.04 14.87
N LEU A 302 11.29 -4.52 13.66
CA LEU A 302 11.71 -5.20 12.43
C LEU A 302 13.10 -4.69 12.06
N CYS A 303 14.09 -5.57 12.09
CA CYS A 303 15.48 -5.26 11.74
C CYS A 303 16.00 -6.31 10.76
N ARG A 304 16.17 -5.93 9.49
CA ARG A 304 16.59 -6.83 8.40
C ARG A 304 15.81 -8.17 8.44
N GLY A 305 14.50 -8.09 8.20
CA GLY A 305 13.61 -9.26 8.16
C GLY A 305 13.42 -10.01 9.49
N GLN A 306 14.10 -9.62 10.57
CA GLN A 306 13.92 -10.24 11.88
C GLN A 306 12.99 -9.40 12.75
N LEU A 307 11.91 -10.02 13.22
CA LEU A 307 11.06 -9.47 14.25
C LEU A 307 11.66 -9.75 15.63
N LEU A 308 11.90 -8.68 16.37
CA LEU A 308 12.45 -8.70 17.73
C LEU A 308 11.42 -8.06 18.67
N LEU A 309 11.33 -8.57 19.89
CA LEU A 309 10.48 -8.03 20.95
C LEU A 309 11.34 -7.38 22.01
N TRP A 310 10.97 -6.16 22.40
CA TRP A 310 11.56 -5.44 23.51
C TRP A 310 11.00 -5.97 24.84
N ARG A 311 11.89 -6.45 25.71
CA ARG A 311 11.58 -6.84 27.10
C ARG A 311 12.77 -6.54 27.98
N ASP A 312 12.53 -5.96 29.15
CA ASP A 312 13.53 -5.76 30.21
C ASP A 312 14.85 -5.10 29.73
N GLY A 313 14.74 -4.10 28.84
CA GLY A 313 15.90 -3.39 28.31
C GLY A 313 16.67 -4.12 27.19
N GLN A 314 16.14 -5.24 26.69
CA GLN A 314 16.79 -6.10 25.70
C GLN A 314 15.85 -6.46 24.54
N LEU A 315 16.45 -6.89 23.42
CA LEU A 315 15.75 -7.36 22.23
C LEU A 315 15.85 -8.89 22.12
N HIS A 316 14.70 -9.53 22.01
CA HIS A 316 14.60 -10.98 21.90
C HIS A 316 13.95 -11.36 20.57
N PRO A 317 14.48 -12.32 19.80
CA PRO A 317 13.82 -12.81 18.60
C PRO A 317 12.40 -13.32 18.87
N LEU A 318 11.45 -12.90 18.05
CA LEU A 318 10.08 -13.41 18.08
C LEU A 318 10.03 -14.77 17.38
N ALA A 319 9.80 -15.83 18.15
CA ALA A 319 9.68 -17.20 17.66
C ALA A 319 8.27 -17.48 17.09
N LEU A 320 7.93 -16.78 16.00
CA LEU A 320 6.63 -16.93 15.33
C LEU A 320 6.51 -18.28 14.64
N ARG A 321 5.34 -18.91 14.76
CA ARG A 321 4.99 -20.17 14.10
C ARG A 321 4.11 -19.89 12.89
N TYR A 322 4.63 -20.22 11.71
CA TYR A 322 3.93 -20.04 10.45
C TYR A 322 3.17 -21.31 10.05
N PRO A 323 1.98 -21.17 9.44
CA PRO A 323 1.22 -22.32 8.95
C PRO A 323 1.90 -22.98 7.75
N GLU A 324 2.62 -22.20 6.94
CA GLU A 324 3.32 -22.61 5.73
C GLU A 324 4.68 -21.90 5.67
N ALA A 325 5.59 -22.39 4.81
CA ALA A 325 6.87 -21.71 4.60
C ALA A 325 6.64 -20.36 3.90
N THR A 326 7.19 -19.28 4.47
CA THR A 326 7.11 -17.93 3.90
C THR A 326 8.47 -17.47 3.36
N SER A 327 8.46 -16.41 2.55
CA SER A 327 9.71 -15.83 2.02
C SER A 327 10.60 -15.21 3.09
N GLY A 328 10.04 -14.77 4.23
CA GLY A 328 10.72 -13.97 5.23
C GLY A 328 10.92 -12.50 4.81
N ASP A 329 10.26 -12.07 3.74
CA ASP A 329 10.29 -10.68 3.25
C ASP A 329 9.11 -9.86 3.77
N LEU A 330 9.19 -9.54 5.06
CA LEU A 330 8.15 -8.80 5.77
C LEU A 330 8.19 -7.32 5.39
N SER A 331 7.02 -6.75 5.14
CA SER A 331 6.88 -5.32 4.84
C SER A 331 5.72 -4.68 5.59
N HIS A 332 5.83 -3.37 5.83
CA HIS A 332 4.81 -2.57 6.51
C HIS A 332 4.28 -3.18 7.83
N PRO A 333 5.14 -3.57 8.77
CA PRO A 333 4.64 -4.10 10.03
C PRO A 333 3.99 -2.97 10.84
N VAL A 334 2.83 -3.25 11.42
CA VAL A 334 2.01 -2.30 12.18
C VAL A 334 1.42 -2.98 13.41
N ALA A 335 1.09 -2.18 14.43
CA ALA A 335 0.27 -2.67 15.53
C ALA A 335 -1.17 -2.78 15.06
N CYS A 336 -1.86 -3.84 15.47
CA CYS A 336 -3.26 -4.10 15.08
C CYS A 336 -4.18 -4.40 16.27
N GLY A 337 -3.69 -4.16 17.49
CA GLY A 337 -4.42 -4.38 18.72
C GLY A 337 -3.46 -4.47 19.89
N ASN A 338 -4.00 -4.75 21.08
CA ASN A 338 -3.19 -5.03 22.27
C ASN A 338 -2.41 -6.32 22.03
N GLY A 339 -1.08 -6.24 22.06
CA GLY A 339 -0.25 -7.42 21.86
C GLY A 339 -0.33 -8.08 20.50
N ALA A 340 -0.82 -7.39 19.48
CA ALA A 340 -0.97 -7.96 18.15
C ALA A 340 -0.29 -7.09 17.12
N ILE A 341 0.40 -7.74 16.18
CA ILE A 341 1.06 -7.09 15.04
C ILE A 341 0.59 -7.72 13.74
N ALA A 342 0.58 -6.92 12.69
CA ALA A 342 0.26 -7.35 11.33
C ALA A 342 1.31 -6.82 10.36
N TRP A 343 1.51 -7.51 9.24
CA TRP A 343 2.44 -7.13 8.18
C TRP A 343 2.00 -7.70 6.84
N LEU A 344 2.67 -7.29 5.76
CA LEU A 344 2.51 -7.86 4.44
C LEU A 344 3.69 -8.77 4.10
N GLU A 345 3.39 -9.97 3.62
CA GLU A 345 4.37 -10.97 3.19
C GLU A 345 3.76 -11.86 2.11
N ASP A 346 4.44 -12.00 0.98
CA ASP A 346 4.01 -12.80 -0.17
C ASP A 346 2.58 -12.46 -0.62
N ASP A 347 2.28 -11.16 -0.79
CA ASP A 347 0.96 -10.62 -1.17
C ASP A 347 -0.20 -11.01 -0.24
N ALA A 348 0.10 -11.38 1.00
CA ALA A 348 -0.89 -11.64 2.02
C ALA A 348 -0.73 -10.74 3.22
N LEU A 349 -1.85 -10.50 3.88
CA LEU A 349 -1.89 -9.91 5.20
C LEU A 349 -1.62 -10.99 6.25
N CYS A 350 -0.48 -10.87 6.92
CA CYS A 350 -0.10 -11.71 8.04
C CYS A 350 -0.44 -10.99 9.34
N HIS A 351 -0.88 -11.76 10.33
CA HIS A 351 -1.26 -11.28 11.65
C HIS A 351 -0.76 -12.25 12.72
N ALA A 352 -0.21 -11.74 13.81
CA ALA A 352 0.24 -12.53 14.95
C ALA A 352 -0.13 -11.86 16.28
N ASP A 353 -0.69 -12.69 17.17
CA ASP A 353 -0.77 -12.42 18.60
C ASP A 353 0.58 -12.75 19.25
N LEU A 354 1.15 -11.80 19.99
CA LEU A 354 2.48 -11.87 20.60
C LEU A 354 2.54 -12.80 21.82
N ASP A 355 1.40 -13.22 22.37
CA ASP A 355 1.30 -14.18 23.46
C ASP A 355 1.11 -15.61 22.91
N VAL A 356 0.38 -15.76 21.80
CA VAL A 356 0.15 -17.05 21.13
C VAL A 356 1.32 -17.43 20.20
N LEU A 357 2.01 -16.44 19.63
CA LEU A 357 3.11 -16.59 18.67
C LEU A 357 2.76 -17.46 17.45
N ALA A 358 1.50 -17.42 17.02
CA ALA A 358 1.02 -18.10 15.82
C ALA A 358 0.62 -17.07 14.77
N VAL A 359 1.01 -17.32 13.53
CA VAL A 359 0.70 -16.44 12.41
C VAL A 359 -0.56 -16.93 11.70
N SER A 360 -1.53 -16.04 11.55
CA SER A 360 -2.65 -16.18 10.62
C SER A 360 -2.35 -15.42 9.33
N ARG A 361 -2.76 -15.98 8.19
CA ARG A 361 -2.52 -15.38 6.87
C ARG A 361 -3.85 -15.20 6.14
N HIS A 362 -4.06 -14.03 5.54
CA HIS A 362 -5.25 -13.69 4.78
C HIS A 362 -4.82 -13.13 3.43
N VAL A 363 -5.32 -13.73 2.33
CA VAL A 363 -5.06 -13.23 0.97
C VAL A 363 -6.12 -12.19 0.62
N PRO A 364 -5.76 -10.91 0.45
CA PRO A 364 -6.71 -9.87 0.08
C PRO A 364 -7.33 -10.17 -1.29
N GLN A 365 -8.66 -10.07 -1.40
CA GLN A 365 -9.36 -10.28 -2.67
C GLN A 365 -9.46 -8.97 -3.45
N GLN A 366 -9.38 -9.01 -4.78
CA GLN A 366 -9.58 -7.81 -5.63
C GLN A 366 -8.61 -6.66 -5.28
N MET A 367 -7.41 -7.04 -4.82
CA MET A 367 -6.25 -6.20 -4.60
C MET A 367 -5.11 -6.69 -5.51
N PRO A 368 -4.16 -5.83 -5.89
CA PRO A 368 -3.05 -6.22 -6.76
C PRO A 368 -2.06 -7.15 -6.03
N ALA A 369 -1.47 -8.08 -6.79
CA ALA A 369 -0.26 -8.79 -6.38
C ALA A 369 0.90 -7.78 -6.43
N ALA A 370 1.54 -7.53 -5.30
CA ALA A 370 2.57 -6.53 -5.05
C ALA A 370 2.14 -5.05 -5.04
N GLY A 371 3.00 -4.22 -4.42
CA GLY A 371 2.80 -2.77 -4.31
C GLY A 371 1.74 -2.37 -3.29
N MET A 372 1.34 -3.29 -2.42
CA MET A 372 0.42 -3.02 -1.32
C MET A 372 1.12 -2.31 -0.16
N ILE A 373 0.32 -1.55 0.60
CA ILE A 373 0.74 -0.93 1.85
C ILE A 373 -0.20 -1.34 2.98
N LEU A 374 0.31 -1.25 4.20
CA LEU A 374 -0.46 -1.47 5.40
C LEU A 374 -0.27 -0.30 6.37
N GLN A 375 -1.36 0.20 6.93
CA GLN A 375 -1.35 1.24 7.95
C GLN A 375 -2.37 0.95 9.06
N PRO A 376 -2.05 1.27 10.32
CA PRO A 376 -3.02 1.16 11.40
C PRO A 376 -4.04 2.30 11.30
N LEU A 377 -5.29 1.99 11.63
CA LEU A 377 -6.39 2.91 11.81
C LEU A 377 -6.95 2.78 13.24
N PRO A 378 -7.81 3.71 13.68
CA PRO A 378 -8.42 3.64 15.01
C PRO A 378 -9.14 2.30 15.26
N GLN A 379 -9.27 1.94 16.54
CA GLN A 379 -10.03 0.78 17.00
C GLN A 379 -9.54 -0.57 16.43
N GLY A 380 -8.24 -0.70 16.16
CA GLY A 380 -7.64 -1.97 15.70
C GLY A 380 -7.85 -2.29 14.22
N TRP A 381 -8.52 -1.41 13.47
CA TRP A 381 -8.66 -1.56 12.03
C TRP A 381 -7.33 -1.33 11.31
N LEU A 382 -7.15 -2.01 10.19
CA LEU A 382 -6.02 -1.85 9.29
C LEU A 382 -6.51 -1.36 7.93
N LEU A 383 -5.81 -0.38 7.37
CA LEU A 383 -5.96 0.01 5.97
C LEU A 383 -4.95 -0.75 5.13
N LEU A 384 -5.48 -1.51 4.18
CA LEU A 384 -4.73 -2.07 3.06
C LEU A 384 -4.93 -1.17 1.84
N GLY A 385 -3.84 -0.64 1.29
CA GLY A 385 -3.85 0.21 0.10
C GLY A 385 -2.86 -0.28 -0.96
N HIS A 386 -2.70 0.43 -2.08
CA HIS A 386 -1.72 0.09 -3.11
C HIS A 386 -1.26 1.29 -3.95
N TRP A 387 -0.11 1.16 -4.62
CA TRP A 387 0.49 2.26 -5.39
C TRP A 387 0.05 2.35 -6.85
N HIS A 388 -0.48 1.25 -7.39
CA HIS A 388 -0.91 1.16 -8.78
C HIS A 388 -2.00 2.18 -9.13
N ALA A 389 -2.13 2.52 -10.41
CA ALA A 389 -3.23 3.34 -10.90
C ALA A 389 -4.58 2.70 -10.56
N PRO A 390 -5.65 3.49 -10.34
CA PRO A 390 -6.97 2.95 -10.08
C PRO A 390 -7.41 2.08 -11.26
N HIS A 391 -7.99 0.93 -10.95
CA HIS A 391 -8.48 0.00 -11.96
C HIS A 391 -9.84 -0.55 -11.52
N ARG A 392 -10.77 -0.70 -12.46
CA ARG A 392 -12.16 -1.09 -12.12
C ARG A 392 -12.31 -2.52 -11.60
N SER A 393 -11.36 -3.40 -11.92
CA SER A 393 -11.30 -4.76 -11.36
C SER A 393 -10.71 -4.83 -9.95
N LEU A 394 -10.09 -3.73 -9.49
CA LEU A 394 -9.43 -3.64 -8.20
C LEU A 394 -10.16 -2.68 -7.26
N ASP A 395 -10.03 -2.93 -5.97
CA ASP A 395 -10.34 -1.94 -4.95
C ASP A 395 -9.24 -0.89 -4.90
N LEU A 396 -9.60 0.36 -4.57
CA LEU A 396 -8.64 1.40 -4.21
C LEU A 396 -7.94 1.08 -2.88
N GLY A 397 -8.61 0.33 -2.02
CA GLY A 397 -8.11 -0.17 -0.74
C GLY A 397 -9.19 -0.90 0.05
N GLN A 398 -8.80 -1.50 1.15
CA GLN A 398 -9.67 -2.28 2.04
C GLN A 398 -9.40 -1.91 3.50
N LEU A 399 -10.45 -1.92 4.32
CA LEU A 399 -10.33 -1.91 5.76
C LEU A 399 -10.50 -3.33 6.27
N TRP A 400 -9.59 -3.77 7.12
CA TRP A 400 -9.62 -5.11 7.71
C TRP A 400 -9.56 -5.03 9.23
N HIS A 401 -10.39 -5.82 9.91
CA HIS A 401 -10.36 -5.92 11.36
C HIS A 401 -9.89 -7.33 11.79
N PRO A 402 -8.77 -7.47 12.51
CA PRO A 402 -8.18 -8.76 12.84
C PRO A 402 -9.11 -9.68 13.62
N ASP A 403 -9.69 -9.17 14.71
CA ASP A 403 -10.41 -10.04 15.64
C ASP A 403 -11.73 -10.57 15.06
N SER A 404 -12.39 -9.80 14.19
CA SER A 404 -13.67 -10.17 13.58
C SER A 404 -13.51 -10.79 12.19
N GLY A 405 -12.33 -10.64 11.57
CA GLY A 405 -12.09 -10.99 10.17
C GLY A 405 -12.88 -10.14 9.18
N GLN A 406 -13.52 -9.05 9.63
CA GLN A 406 -14.36 -8.22 8.77
C GLN A 406 -13.51 -7.47 7.76
N VAL A 407 -13.98 -7.47 6.50
CA VAL A 407 -13.37 -6.72 5.39
C VAL A 407 -14.38 -5.74 4.84
N LEU A 408 -14.02 -4.45 4.80
CA LEU A 408 -14.79 -3.39 4.16
C LEU A 408 -14.02 -2.86 2.97
N ARG A 409 -14.71 -2.63 1.86
CA ARG A 409 -14.06 -2.39 0.56
C ARG A 409 -14.23 -0.96 0.09
N ILE A 410 -13.12 -0.32 -0.28
CA ILE A 410 -13.11 0.99 -0.95
C ILE A 410 -12.94 0.75 -2.44
N ARG A 411 -14.06 0.57 -3.14
CA ARG A 411 -14.07 0.17 -4.56
C ARG A 411 -13.60 1.29 -5.49
N HIS A 412 -13.18 0.90 -6.68
CA HIS A 412 -13.00 1.84 -7.79
C HIS A 412 -14.24 2.74 -7.98
N GLY A 413 -14.00 4.03 -8.20
CA GLY A 413 -15.04 5.06 -8.34
C GLY A 413 -15.64 5.56 -7.02
N ALA A 414 -15.28 4.98 -5.88
CA ALA A 414 -15.68 5.51 -4.57
C ALA A 414 -14.95 6.83 -4.26
N LEU A 415 -13.73 6.98 -4.76
CA LEU A 415 -12.89 8.17 -4.63
C LEU A 415 -12.26 8.48 -5.99
N ASP A 416 -12.06 9.77 -6.26
CA ASP A 416 -11.37 10.27 -7.46
C ASP A 416 -9.90 10.53 -7.13
N LEU A 417 -9.12 9.45 -7.00
CA LEU A 417 -7.68 9.49 -6.72
C LEU A 417 -6.86 9.25 -8.00
N ASP A 418 -5.63 9.73 -8.02
CA ASP A 418 -4.68 9.53 -9.15
C ASP A 418 -3.94 8.18 -9.09
N SER A 419 -4.06 7.46 -7.98
CA SER A 419 -3.56 6.11 -7.74
C SER A 419 -4.49 5.38 -6.76
N GLY A 420 -4.18 4.13 -6.41
CA GLY A 420 -4.76 3.48 -5.23
C GLY A 420 -4.43 4.24 -3.95
N ILE A 421 -4.98 3.82 -2.82
CA ILE A 421 -4.70 4.48 -1.55
C ILE A 421 -3.25 4.19 -1.16
N GLN A 422 -2.41 5.22 -1.16
CA GLN A 422 -1.00 5.12 -0.80
C GLN A 422 -0.72 5.61 0.63
N ARG A 423 -1.69 6.28 1.24
CA ARG A 423 -1.58 6.76 2.61
C ARG A 423 -2.94 7.09 3.19
N ALA A 424 -3.04 6.99 4.50
CA ALA A 424 -4.07 7.60 5.30
C ALA A 424 -3.49 8.24 6.55
N TRP A 425 -4.19 9.24 7.05
CA TRP A 425 -3.94 9.82 8.36
C TRP A 425 -5.25 10.21 9.04
N ILE A 426 -5.18 10.26 10.36
CA ILE A 426 -6.28 10.71 11.21
C ILE A 426 -6.01 12.16 11.56
N LEU A 427 -6.92 13.04 11.15
CA LEU A 427 -6.92 14.43 11.54
C LEU A 427 -7.23 14.54 13.06
N PRO A 428 -6.82 15.63 13.71
CA PRO A 428 -7.00 15.79 15.16
C PRO A 428 -8.45 15.73 15.66
N ASP A 429 -9.41 16.03 14.80
CA ASP A 429 -10.85 15.93 15.05
C ASP A 429 -11.41 14.51 14.85
N GLY A 430 -10.56 13.56 14.45
CA GLY A 430 -10.93 12.17 14.18
C GLY A 430 -11.44 11.91 12.76
N GLU A 431 -11.38 12.91 11.87
CA GLU A 431 -11.65 12.71 10.45
C GLU A 431 -10.50 11.96 9.77
N VAL A 432 -10.84 11.12 8.79
CA VAL A 432 -9.87 10.36 8.00
C VAL A 432 -9.62 11.11 6.70
N VAL A 433 -8.36 11.24 6.35
CA VAL A 433 -7.93 11.63 5.01
C VAL A 433 -7.19 10.45 4.40
N VAL A 434 -7.53 10.14 3.17
CA VAL A 434 -6.81 9.16 2.35
C VAL A 434 -6.19 9.86 1.15
N GLY A 435 -5.05 9.35 0.69
CA GLY A 435 -4.28 9.96 -0.38
C GLY A 435 -3.78 8.94 -1.38
N GLY A 436 -3.85 9.32 -2.66
CA GLY A 436 -3.06 8.73 -3.73
C GLY A 436 -1.65 9.29 -3.74
N HIS A 437 -1.11 9.51 -4.94
CA HIS A 437 0.22 10.07 -5.11
C HIS A 437 0.19 11.61 -5.01
N LEU A 438 -0.74 12.27 -5.69
CA LEU A 438 -0.94 13.72 -5.63
C LEU A 438 -2.25 14.12 -4.95
N ARG A 439 -3.30 13.33 -5.16
CA ARG A 439 -4.64 13.73 -4.77
C ARG A 439 -5.01 13.14 -3.42
N HIS A 440 -5.54 13.98 -2.55
CA HIS A 440 -5.92 13.61 -1.20
C HIS A 440 -7.36 14.02 -0.95
N VAL A 441 -8.03 13.25 -0.11
CA VAL A 441 -9.47 13.43 0.10
C VAL A 441 -9.84 13.13 1.53
N ARG A 442 -10.59 14.07 2.10
CA ARG A 442 -11.23 13.87 3.39
C ARG A 442 -12.49 13.03 3.22
N VAL A 443 -12.55 11.88 3.90
CA VAL A 443 -13.67 10.93 3.79
C VAL A 443 -14.62 10.98 5.00
N GLY A 444 -14.30 11.83 5.97
CA GLY A 444 -15.09 12.09 7.19
C GLY A 444 -14.61 11.28 8.40
N ARG A 445 -15.36 11.33 9.50
CA ARG A 445 -15.05 10.60 10.74
C ARG A 445 -14.96 9.09 10.51
N PHE A 446 -13.98 8.45 11.16
CA PHE A 446 -13.70 7.02 10.98
C PHE A 446 -14.93 6.12 11.27
N ASP A 447 -15.63 6.33 12.38
CA ASP A 447 -16.83 5.52 12.72
C ASP A 447 -17.93 5.61 11.65
N ALA A 448 -18.12 6.80 11.09
CA ALA A 448 -19.10 7.02 10.02
C ALA A 448 -18.66 6.39 8.70
N LEU A 449 -17.35 6.37 8.43
CA LEU A 449 -16.79 5.70 7.25
C LEU A 449 -17.12 4.19 7.27
N LEU A 450 -16.96 3.51 8.42
CA LEU A 450 -17.25 2.09 8.54
C LEU A 450 -18.68 1.73 8.11
N GLY A 451 -19.68 2.54 8.50
CA GLY A 451 -21.08 2.31 8.14
C GLY A 451 -21.43 2.63 6.68
N ARG A 452 -20.53 3.28 5.93
CA ARG A 452 -20.73 3.67 4.53
C ARG A 452 -20.05 2.72 3.54
N LEU A 453 -19.10 1.91 4.01
CA LEU A 453 -18.36 0.98 3.16
C LEU A 453 -19.09 -0.36 3.05
N PRO A 454 -19.16 -0.96 1.85
CA PRO A 454 -19.69 -2.30 1.69
C PRO A 454 -18.75 -3.34 2.31
N ALA A 455 -19.33 -4.34 2.97
CA ALA A 455 -18.61 -5.56 3.33
C ALA A 455 -18.20 -6.35 2.08
N ALA A 456 -17.08 -7.09 2.19
CA ALA A 456 -16.56 -7.96 1.14
C ALA A 456 -17.48 -9.14 0.83
#